data_AF-U6KFM2-F1
#
_entry.id   AF-U6KFM2-F1
#
_cell.length_a   1.000
_cell.length_b   1.000
_cell.length_c   1.000
_cell.angle_alpha   90.00
_cell.angle_beta   90.00
_cell.angle_gamma   90.00
#
_symmetry.space_group_name_H-M   'P 1'
#
loop_
_entity.id
_entity.type
_entity.pdbx_description
1 polymer ?
#
loop_
_entity_poly.entity_id
_entity_poly.type
_entity_poly.pdbx_seq_one_letter_code
_entity_poly.pdbx_strand_id
1 'polypeptide(L)'
;MGAACGKNKAKQPKRADPKELEEKKRKEEEEKAAAEAAAREAEQRAKAEAARAEAEAAEARAREEEEKAKAEAEAAAAAAAAAEEARKAEEEARRQKEEEARRALEEQRSAQEQAREPQTAEEAAVEQAAEHPQDLQSGEKEKQPAAEDIASEATMETSRPMHKVTEPDHGAAHGGRKVRTITPCDMTAVDETSMYVSKRCGCDIGAEHNENSCPVCRCIDLSDAPLLN
;
A
#
# COMPACT_ATOMS: atom_id res chain seq x y z
N MET A 1 92.73 56.85 -49.15
CA MET A 1 92.79 55.69 -50.08
C MET A 1 92.94 54.45 -49.22
N GLY A 2 92.18 53.37 -49.27
CA GLY A 2 91.04 52.92 -50.06
C GLY A 2 90.68 51.54 -49.47
N ALA A 3 89.39 51.27 -49.32
CA ALA A 3 88.84 50.18 -48.52
C ALA A 3 89.22 48.76 -48.99
N ALA A 4 89.26 47.81 -48.06
CA ALA A 4 89.12 46.39 -48.36
C ALA A 4 88.12 45.73 -47.40
N CYS A 5 86.83 45.87 -47.74
CA CYS A 5 85.76 45.03 -47.19
C CYS A 5 86.06 43.55 -47.48
N GLY A 6 86.30 42.77 -46.44
CA GLY A 6 86.30 41.31 -46.50
C GLY A 6 84.90 40.82 -46.87
N LYS A 7 84.75 40.33 -48.10
CA LYS A 7 83.50 39.77 -48.62
C LYS A 7 83.15 38.50 -47.83
N ASN A 8 82.17 38.60 -46.93
CA ASN A 8 81.47 37.44 -46.38
C ASN A 8 80.82 36.66 -47.53
N LYS A 9 81.45 35.57 -47.96
CA LYS A 9 80.81 34.56 -48.83
C LYS A 9 79.79 33.81 -47.98
N ALA A 10 78.61 34.41 -47.78
CA ALA A 10 77.45 33.68 -47.30
C ALA A 10 77.16 32.56 -48.31
N LYS A 11 77.43 31.31 -47.91
CA LYS A 11 77.07 30.10 -48.66
C LYS A 11 75.57 30.17 -48.91
N GLN A 12 75.15 30.29 -50.18
CA GLN A 12 73.74 30.22 -50.51
C GLN A 12 73.19 28.85 -50.04
N PRO A 13 72.06 28.80 -49.32
CA PRO A 13 71.46 27.53 -48.93
C PRO A 13 71.08 26.77 -50.20
N LYS A 14 71.61 25.55 -50.35
CA LYS A 14 71.18 24.62 -51.40
C LYS A 14 69.67 24.40 -51.23
N ARG A 15 68.89 24.70 -52.26
CA ARG A 15 67.45 24.40 -52.29
C ARG A 15 67.29 22.89 -52.15
N ALA A 16 66.47 22.44 -51.21
CA ALA A 16 66.18 21.02 -51.01
C ALA A 16 65.58 20.43 -52.30
N ASP A 17 65.96 19.20 -52.62
CA ASP A 17 65.45 18.50 -53.80
C ASP A 17 63.96 18.19 -53.64
N PRO A 18 63.12 18.45 -54.67
CA PRO A 18 61.66 18.32 -54.57
C PRO A 18 61.19 16.91 -54.18
N LYS A 19 61.97 15.87 -54.49
CA LYS A 19 61.68 14.48 -54.11
C LYS A 19 61.85 14.23 -52.61
N GLU A 20 62.83 14.86 -51.96
CA GLU A 20 63.03 14.71 -50.51
C GLU A 20 61.91 15.41 -49.72
N LEU A 21 61.37 16.51 -50.25
CA LEU A 21 60.22 17.19 -49.65
C LEU A 21 58.93 16.36 -49.74
N GLU A 22 58.74 15.60 -50.82
CA GLU A 22 57.58 14.71 -50.99
C GLU A 22 57.66 13.48 -50.08
N GLU A 23 58.82 12.84 -49.99
CA GLU A 23 59.04 11.70 -49.07
C GLU A 23 58.88 12.13 -47.60
N LYS A 24 59.38 13.32 -47.24
CA LYS A 24 59.20 13.87 -45.89
C LYS A 24 57.73 14.12 -45.57
N LYS A 25 56.95 14.67 -46.52
CA LYS A 25 55.50 14.86 -46.34
C LYS A 25 54.76 13.54 -46.16
N ARG A 26 55.10 12.51 -46.95
CA ARG A 26 54.48 11.19 -46.81
C ARG A 26 54.76 10.55 -45.45
N LYS A 27 55.99 10.67 -44.94
CA LYS A 27 56.35 10.18 -43.60
C LYS A 27 55.60 10.94 -42.49
N GLU A 28 55.47 12.26 -42.63
CA GLU A 28 54.71 13.09 -41.68
C GLU A 28 53.21 12.77 -41.69
N GLU A 29 52.63 12.50 -42.86
CA GLU A 29 51.23 12.07 -42.99
C GLU A 29 51.00 10.66 -42.41
N GLU A 30 51.93 9.73 -42.63
CA GLU A 30 51.87 8.38 -42.05
C GLU A 30 52.00 8.40 -40.52
N GLU A 31 52.93 9.19 -39.99
CA GLU A 31 53.09 9.37 -38.54
C GLU A 31 51.86 10.04 -37.91
N LYS A 32 51.28 11.04 -38.59
CA LYS A 32 50.03 11.69 -38.16
C LYS A 32 48.85 10.72 -38.16
N ALA A 33 48.72 9.88 -39.20
CA ALA A 33 47.68 8.86 -39.27
C ALA A 33 47.85 7.79 -38.18
N ALA A 34 49.08 7.35 -37.92
CA ALA A 34 49.38 6.41 -36.83
C ALA A 34 49.08 7.01 -35.45
N ALA A 35 49.43 8.28 -35.22
CA ALA A 35 49.12 8.98 -33.98
C ALA A 35 47.61 9.15 -33.77
N GLU A 36 46.86 9.47 -34.83
CA GLU A 36 45.40 9.57 -34.76
C GLU A 36 44.74 8.20 -34.50
N ALA A 37 45.23 7.13 -35.13
CA ALA A 37 44.74 5.78 -34.88
C ALA A 37 45.01 5.35 -33.42
N ALA A 38 46.21 5.62 -32.90
CA ALA A 38 46.55 5.34 -31.50
C ALA A 38 45.69 6.16 -30.51
N ALA A 39 45.41 7.43 -30.82
CA ALA A 39 44.53 8.26 -30.00
C ALA A 39 43.09 7.72 -29.97
N ARG A 40 42.55 7.30 -31.13
CA ARG A 40 41.22 6.69 -31.22
C ARG A 40 41.14 5.37 -30.46
N GLU A 41 42.18 4.54 -30.53
CA GLU A 41 42.24 3.28 -29.78
C GLU A 41 42.31 3.52 -28.27
N ALA A 42 43.11 4.49 -27.82
CA ALA A 42 43.19 4.88 -26.42
C ALA A 42 41.84 5.41 -25.90
N GLU A 43 41.14 6.23 -26.69
CA GLU A 43 39.80 6.72 -26.34
C GLU A 43 38.77 5.59 -26.25
N GLN A 44 38.79 4.63 -27.18
CA GLN A 44 37.90 3.47 -27.14
C GLN A 44 38.16 2.58 -25.92
N ARG A 45 39.43 2.36 -25.57
CA ARG A 45 39.80 1.63 -24.36
C ARG A 45 39.33 2.35 -23.10
N ALA A 46 39.53 3.66 -23.01
CA ALA A 46 39.05 4.47 -21.89
C ALA A 46 37.52 4.44 -21.76
N LYS A 47 36.78 4.52 -22.88
CA LYS A 47 35.31 4.39 -22.89
C LYS A 47 34.85 2.99 -22.45
N ALA A 48 35.51 1.94 -22.91
CA ALA A 48 35.18 0.57 -22.51
C ALA A 48 35.46 0.32 -21.02
N GLU A 49 36.53 0.89 -20.47
CA GLU A 49 36.85 0.82 -19.04
C GLU A 49 35.83 1.60 -18.21
N ALA A 50 35.48 2.83 -18.62
CA ALA A 50 34.44 3.63 -17.95
C ALA A 50 33.09 2.91 -17.94
N ALA A 51 32.68 2.31 -19.06
CA ALA A 51 31.43 1.54 -19.15
C ALA A 51 31.43 0.30 -18.26
N ARG A 52 32.58 -0.38 -18.10
CA ARG A 52 32.73 -1.50 -17.18
C ARG A 52 32.64 -1.06 -15.72
N ALA A 53 33.31 0.05 -15.37
CA ALA A 53 33.24 0.60 -14.03
C ALA A 53 31.83 1.08 -13.66
N GLU A 54 31.11 1.66 -14.61
CA GLU A 54 29.71 2.06 -14.43
C GLU A 54 28.79 0.84 -14.24
N ALA A 55 28.96 -0.22 -15.05
CA ALA A 55 28.20 -1.45 -14.90
C ALA A 55 28.44 -2.14 -13.56
N GLU A 56 29.69 -2.19 -13.10
CA GLU A 56 30.05 -2.75 -11.79
C GLU A 56 29.45 -1.91 -10.64
N ALA A 57 29.49 -0.58 -10.74
CA ALA A 57 28.87 0.30 -9.75
C ALA A 57 27.34 0.19 -9.73
N ALA A 58 26.70 0.00 -10.89
CA ALA A 58 25.27 -0.24 -10.99
C ALA A 58 24.88 -1.59 -10.37
N GLU A 59 25.65 -2.64 -10.63
CA GLU A 59 25.43 -3.97 -10.04
C GLU A 59 25.61 -3.94 -8.51
N ALA A 60 26.64 -3.24 -8.01
CA ALA A 60 26.85 -3.08 -6.56
C ALA A 60 25.67 -2.38 -5.89
N ARG A 61 25.14 -1.30 -6.51
CA ARG A 61 23.96 -0.59 -6.01
C ARG A 61 22.71 -1.47 -6.04
N ALA A 62 22.51 -2.26 -7.10
CA ALA A 62 21.38 -3.17 -7.19
C ALA A 62 21.42 -4.25 -6.10
N ARG A 63 22.60 -4.80 -5.79
CA ARG A 63 22.78 -5.77 -4.69
C ARG A 63 22.51 -5.14 -3.32
N GLU A 64 22.99 -3.92 -3.08
CA GLU A 64 22.71 -3.19 -1.84
C GLU A 64 21.22 -2.91 -1.67
N GLU A 65 20.54 -2.51 -2.74
CA GLU A 65 19.09 -2.28 -2.74
C GLU A 65 18.31 -3.57 -2.50
N GLU A 66 18.71 -4.69 -3.12
CA GLU A 66 18.08 -6.00 -2.89
C GLU A 66 18.26 -6.46 -1.43
N GLU A 67 19.46 -6.32 -0.86
CA GLU A 67 19.71 -6.66 0.54
C GLU A 67 18.86 -5.80 1.48
N LYS A 68 18.77 -4.50 1.21
CA LYS A 68 17.93 -3.59 1.98
C LYS A 68 16.45 -3.94 1.87
N ALA A 69 15.95 -4.25 0.68
CA ALA A 69 14.57 -4.65 0.46
C ALA A 69 14.26 -5.97 1.19
N LYS A 70 15.20 -6.92 1.18
CA LYS A 70 15.07 -8.18 1.92
C LYS A 70 15.04 -7.96 3.43
N ALA A 71 15.92 -7.11 3.96
CA ALA A 71 15.94 -6.76 5.38
C ALA A 71 14.64 -6.05 5.82
N GLU A 72 14.11 -5.15 4.98
CA GLU A 72 12.83 -4.48 5.23
C GLU A 72 11.66 -5.47 5.22
N ALA A 73 11.62 -6.39 4.25
CA ALA A 73 10.60 -7.43 4.19
C ALA A 73 10.65 -8.37 5.40
N GLU A 74 11.85 -8.75 5.86
CA GLU A 74 12.03 -9.56 7.06
C GLU A 74 11.56 -8.82 8.32
N ALA A 75 11.92 -7.54 8.46
CA ALA A 75 11.46 -6.72 9.58
C ALA A 75 9.94 -6.55 9.59
N ALA A 76 9.31 -6.36 8.42
CA ALA A 76 7.87 -6.29 8.27
C ALA A 76 7.19 -7.62 8.64
N ALA A 77 7.75 -8.75 8.20
CA ALA A 77 7.23 -10.08 8.55
C ALA A 77 7.34 -10.35 10.07
N ALA A 78 8.46 -9.99 10.70
CA ALA A 78 8.65 -10.11 12.14
C ALA A 78 7.67 -9.24 12.93
N ALA A 79 7.42 -8.00 12.48
CA ALA A 79 6.44 -7.11 13.08
C ALA A 79 5.00 -7.65 12.95
N ALA A 80 4.65 -8.23 11.80
CA ALA A 80 3.35 -8.86 11.58
C ALA A 80 3.15 -10.08 12.49
N ALA A 81 4.16 -10.95 12.63
CA ALA A 81 4.12 -12.09 13.54
C ALA A 81 3.96 -11.65 15.00
N ALA A 82 4.72 -10.64 15.45
CA ALA A 82 4.60 -10.08 16.80
C ALA A 82 3.21 -9.48 17.06
N ALA A 83 2.62 -8.80 16.07
CA ALA A 83 1.27 -8.26 16.16
C ALA A 83 0.21 -9.37 16.24
N GLU A 84 0.40 -10.48 15.53
CA GLU A 84 -0.48 -11.64 15.62
C GLU A 84 -0.40 -12.32 16.99
N GLU A 85 0.80 -12.52 17.53
CA GLU A 85 0.98 -13.07 18.87
C GLU A 85 0.36 -12.17 19.95
N ALA A 86 0.53 -10.85 19.83
CA ALA A 86 -0.11 -9.90 20.74
C ALA A 86 -1.64 -10.00 20.69
N ARG A 87 -2.25 -10.17 19.50
CA ARG A 87 -3.69 -10.38 19.36
C ARG A 87 -4.16 -11.69 20.00
N LYS A 88 -3.40 -12.77 19.83
CA LYS A 88 -3.70 -14.07 20.48
C LYS A 88 -3.64 -13.95 22.00
N ALA A 89 -2.61 -13.29 22.53
CA ALA A 89 -2.46 -13.06 23.97
C ALA A 89 -3.60 -12.20 24.54
N GLU A 90 -4.02 -11.15 23.83
CA GLU A 90 -5.15 -10.32 24.23
C GLU A 90 -6.47 -11.10 24.21
N GLU A 91 -6.70 -11.92 23.18
CA GLU A 91 -7.89 -12.76 23.11
C GLU A 91 -7.93 -13.81 24.23
N GLU A 92 -6.81 -14.45 24.52
CA GLU A 92 -6.71 -15.40 25.63
C GLU A 92 -6.97 -14.72 26.98
N ALA A 93 -6.38 -13.54 27.22
CA ALA A 93 -6.63 -12.76 28.43
C ALA A 93 -8.11 -12.35 28.55
N ARG A 94 -8.78 -12.05 27.43
CA ARG A 94 -10.22 -11.78 27.42
C ARG A 94 -11.04 -13.02 27.82
N ARG A 95 -10.70 -14.19 27.28
CA ARG A 95 -11.35 -15.47 27.62
C ARG A 95 -11.18 -15.81 29.10
N GLN A 96 -9.99 -15.61 29.66
CA GLN A 96 -9.72 -15.84 31.07
C GLN A 96 -10.56 -14.92 31.98
N LYS A 97 -10.66 -13.62 31.64
CA LYS A 97 -11.52 -12.67 32.38
C LYS A 97 -13.01 -13.03 32.30
N GLU A 98 -13.48 -13.47 31.13
CA GLU A 98 -14.86 -13.91 30.95
C GLU A 98 -15.16 -15.18 31.77
N GLU A 99 -14.23 -16.13 31.80
CA GLU A 99 -14.37 -17.34 32.60
C GLU A 99 -14.35 -17.04 34.11
N GLU A 100 -13.45 -16.16 34.56
CA GLU A 100 -13.41 -15.70 35.95
C GLU A 100 -14.72 -15.00 36.35
N ALA A 101 -15.24 -14.12 35.48
CA ALA A 101 -16.53 -13.47 35.71
C ALA A 101 -17.69 -14.48 35.79
N ARG A 102 -17.67 -15.53 34.95
CA ARG A 102 -18.67 -16.61 35.01
C ARG A 102 -18.61 -17.38 36.32
N ARG A 103 -17.40 -17.73 36.79
CA ARG A 103 -17.19 -18.41 38.08
C ARG A 103 -17.65 -17.55 39.25
N ALA A 104 -17.32 -16.25 39.25
CA ALA A 104 -17.75 -15.32 40.30
C ALA A 104 -19.29 -15.17 40.35
N LEU A 105 -19.95 -15.14 39.19
CA LEU A 105 -21.42 -15.07 39.13
C LEU A 105 -22.09 -16.37 39.60
N GLU A 106 -21.51 -17.53 39.27
CA GLU A 106 -21.96 -18.82 39.78
C GLU A 106 -21.80 -18.94 41.30
N GLU A 107 -20.67 -18.50 41.85
CA GLU A 107 -20.42 -18.44 43.29
C GLU A 107 -21.42 -17.51 43.99
N GLN A 108 -21.69 -16.33 43.41
CA GLN A 108 -22.69 -15.40 43.94
C GLN A 108 -24.10 -16.01 43.94
N ARG A 109 -24.48 -16.74 42.88
CA ARG A 109 -25.76 -17.46 42.82
C ARG A 109 -25.86 -18.55 43.88
N SER A 110 -24.82 -19.37 44.05
CA SER A 110 -24.80 -20.42 45.07
C SER A 110 -24.90 -19.84 46.49
N ALA A 111 -24.19 -18.74 46.76
CA ALA A 111 -24.28 -18.05 48.05
C ALA A 111 -25.67 -17.45 48.31
N GLN A 112 -26.33 -16.89 47.28
CA GLN A 112 -27.70 -16.39 47.40
C GLN A 112 -28.71 -17.52 47.65
N GLU A 113 -28.54 -18.68 47.00
CA GLU A 113 -29.41 -19.84 47.18
C GLU A 113 -29.30 -20.39 48.60
N GLN A 114 -28.07 -20.58 49.11
CA GLN A 114 -27.83 -21.02 50.50
C GLN A 114 -28.39 -20.03 51.54
N ALA A 115 -28.40 -18.73 51.24
CA ALA A 115 -28.99 -17.73 52.13
C ALA A 115 -30.54 -17.71 52.08
N ARG A 116 -31.14 -18.13 50.96
CA ARG A 116 -32.61 -18.23 50.80
C ARG A 116 -33.19 -19.52 51.37
N GLU A 117 -32.45 -20.63 51.32
CA GLU A 117 -32.89 -21.95 51.79
C GLU A 117 -33.48 -21.96 53.22
N PRO A 118 -32.85 -21.33 54.25
CA PRO A 118 -33.44 -21.29 55.60
C PRO A 118 -34.70 -20.42 55.69
N GLN A 119 -34.80 -19.35 54.88
CA GLN A 119 -36.00 -18.49 54.86
C GLN A 119 -37.18 -19.24 54.23
N THR A 120 -36.95 -19.97 53.15
CA THR A 120 -37.97 -20.81 52.51
C THR A 120 -38.38 -22.01 53.37
N ALA A 121 -37.47 -22.57 54.16
CA ALA A 121 -37.80 -23.64 55.11
C ALA A 121 -38.64 -23.12 56.30
N GLU A 122 -38.40 -21.88 56.75
CA GLU A 122 -39.20 -21.22 57.79
C GLU A 122 -40.60 -20.82 57.27
N GLU A 123 -40.70 -20.25 56.06
CA GLU A 123 -42.00 -19.99 55.41
C GLU A 123 -42.81 -21.28 55.16
N ALA A 124 -42.17 -22.35 54.69
CA ALA A 124 -42.82 -23.63 54.47
C ALA A 124 -43.29 -24.30 55.78
N ALA A 125 -42.58 -24.09 56.90
CA ALA A 125 -43.01 -24.55 58.22
C ALA A 125 -44.18 -23.72 58.77
N VAL A 126 -44.29 -22.44 58.40
CA VAL A 126 -45.42 -21.56 58.74
C VAL A 126 -46.66 -21.89 57.89
N GLU A 127 -46.52 -22.18 56.59
CA GLU A 127 -47.64 -22.64 55.75
C GLU A 127 -48.15 -24.04 56.17
N GLN A 128 -47.28 -24.99 56.50
CA GLN A 128 -47.70 -26.31 56.99
C GLN A 128 -48.36 -26.27 58.38
N ALA A 129 -48.14 -25.22 59.17
CA ALA A 129 -48.88 -24.98 60.41
C ALA A 129 -50.26 -24.33 60.18
N ALA A 130 -50.54 -23.83 58.97
CA ALA A 130 -51.79 -23.17 58.61
C ALA A 130 -52.79 -24.09 57.88
N GLU A 131 -52.36 -25.20 57.26
CA GLU A 131 -53.27 -26.12 56.56
C GLU A 131 -53.52 -27.45 57.31
N HIS A 132 -54.56 -27.43 58.15
CA HIS A 132 -55.76 -28.32 58.21
C HIS A 132 -56.23 -28.58 59.68
N PRO A 133 -57.55 -28.59 60.03
CA PRO A 133 -58.70 -28.71 59.11
C PRO A 133 -59.90 -27.78 59.34
N GLN A 134 -60.62 -27.46 58.25
CA GLN A 134 -62.08 -27.68 58.17
C GLN A 134 -62.60 -27.63 56.72
N ASP A 135 -63.48 -28.59 56.43
CA ASP A 135 -64.34 -28.78 55.25
C ASP A 135 -64.71 -27.52 54.45
N LEU A 136 -64.76 -27.64 53.12
CA LEU A 136 -66.05 -27.64 52.40
C LEU A 136 -65.91 -28.00 50.91
N GLN A 137 -66.94 -28.72 50.48
CA GLN A 137 -67.18 -29.31 49.17
C GLN A 137 -67.30 -28.28 48.03
N SER A 138 -67.03 -28.77 46.82
CA SER A 138 -67.88 -28.71 45.60
C SER A 138 -67.24 -28.08 44.36
N GLY A 139 -67.40 -28.78 43.23
CA GLY A 139 -67.42 -28.14 41.90
C GLY A 139 -66.54 -28.78 40.83
N GLU A 140 -67.04 -29.86 40.21
CA GLU A 140 -66.65 -30.30 38.87
C GLU A 140 -66.70 -29.15 37.84
N LYS A 141 -65.65 -28.98 37.01
CA LYS A 141 -65.84 -28.78 35.56
C LYS A 141 -64.56 -28.97 34.73
N GLU A 142 -64.61 -30.05 33.99
CA GLU A 142 -64.00 -30.38 32.71
C GLU A 142 -64.04 -29.24 31.67
N LYS A 143 -62.89 -28.89 31.05
CA LYS A 143 -62.69 -28.91 29.58
C LYS A 143 -61.26 -28.56 29.13
N GLN A 144 -60.92 -29.18 28.01
CA GLN A 144 -59.65 -29.39 27.29
C GLN A 144 -59.02 -28.16 26.57
N PRO A 145 -57.84 -28.33 25.91
CA PRO A 145 -56.92 -27.28 25.41
C PRO A 145 -57.09 -26.94 23.91
N ALA A 146 -56.46 -25.85 23.42
CA ALA A 146 -55.76 -25.71 22.12
C ALA A 146 -55.51 -24.23 21.70
N ALA A 147 -54.47 -24.07 20.85
CA ALA A 147 -54.12 -22.96 19.91
C ALA A 147 -53.50 -21.69 20.53
N GLU A 148 -52.22 -21.36 20.29
CA GLU A 148 -51.60 -20.82 19.05
C GLU A 148 -52.18 -19.47 18.58
N ASP A 149 -51.42 -18.39 18.80
CA ASP A 149 -51.41 -17.13 18.04
C ASP A 149 -50.11 -16.37 18.43
N ILE A 150 -49.02 -16.46 17.66
CA ILE A 150 -48.63 -15.66 16.48
C ILE A 150 -48.30 -14.17 16.80
N ALA A 151 -47.03 -13.85 16.51
CA ALA A 151 -46.46 -12.55 16.14
C ALA A 151 -46.38 -11.41 17.18
N SER A 152 -45.14 -11.09 17.57
CA SER A 152 -44.73 -9.71 17.84
C SER A 152 -43.24 -9.54 17.49
N GLU A 153 -42.94 -9.63 16.19
CA GLU A 153 -41.83 -8.87 15.61
C GLU A 153 -42.32 -7.43 15.43
N ALA A 154 -41.75 -6.50 16.19
CA ALA A 154 -41.91 -5.07 15.95
C ALA A 154 -40.57 -4.38 16.19
N THR A 155 -39.93 -4.11 15.05
CA THR A 155 -38.76 -3.26 14.84
C THR A 155 -38.98 -1.85 15.41
N MET A 156 -38.05 -1.38 16.25
CA MET A 156 -37.96 0.03 16.64
C MET A 156 -36.84 0.70 15.84
N GLU A 157 -37.22 1.17 14.65
CA GLU A 157 -36.44 2.06 13.80
C GLU A 157 -36.52 3.49 14.38
N THR A 158 -35.49 3.89 15.14
CA THR A 158 -35.37 5.25 15.65
C THR A 158 -34.98 6.21 14.53
N SER A 159 -36.00 6.92 14.04
CA SER A 159 -35.93 8.10 13.19
C SER A 159 -35.18 9.25 13.88
N ARG A 160 -34.12 9.76 13.24
CA ARG A 160 -33.47 11.04 13.59
C ARG A 160 -33.94 12.15 12.64
N PRO A 161 -34.21 13.37 13.15
CA PRO A 161 -34.76 14.45 12.36
C PRO A 161 -33.70 15.13 11.48
N MET A 162 -34.10 15.48 10.25
CA MET A 162 -33.31 16.28 9.33
C MET A 162 -33.09 17.70 9.86
N HIS A 163 -31.83 18.06 10.11
CA HIS A 163 -31.43 19.46 10.21
C HIS A 163 -31.22 20.04 8.80
N LYS A 164 -32.09 21.00 8.45
CA LYS A 164 -31.84 21.95 7.36
C LYS A 164 -30.59 22.76 7.71
N VAL A 165 -29.55 22.67 6.90
CA VAL A 165 -28.42 23.62 6.93
C VAL A 165 -28.51 24.45 5.66
N THR A 166 -28.90 25.69 5.90
CA THR A 166 -28.89 26.85 5.01
C THR A 166 -27.51 27.06 4.38
N GLU A 167 -27.48 27.47 3.11
CA GLU A 167 -26.31 28.05 2.45
C GLU A 167 -25.63 29.11 3.34
N PRO A 168 -24.29 29.16 3.38
CA PRO A 168 -23.57 30.36 3.73
C PRO A 168 -22.96 30.98 2.46
N ASP A 169 -23.60 32.05 2.03
CA ASP A 169 -23.04 33.23 1.38
C ASP A 169 -21.57 33.47 1.81
N HIS A 170 -20.64 33.51 0.86
CA HIS A 170 -19.23 33.81 1.12
C HIS A 170 -18.90 35.23 0.66
N GLY A 171 -19.48 36.20 1.37
CA GLY A 171 -19.09 37.60 1.35
C GLY A 171 -18.42 38.03 2.67
N ALA A 172 -17.20 38.57 2.55
CA ALA A 172 -16.50 39.41 3.51
C ALA A 172 -15.94 38.78 4.81
N ALA A 173 -14.65 38.44 4.74
CA ALA A 173 -13.58 38.82 5.68
C ALA A 173 -13.94 39.06 7.16
N HIS A 174 -13.40 38.23 8.06
CA HIS A 174 -12.57 38.68 9.19
C HIS A 174 -11.87 37.50 9.91
N GLY A 175 -10.55 37.58 9.99
CA GLY A 175 -9.77 37.18 11.17
C GLY A 175 -9.49 35.69 11.43
N GLY A 176 -8.35 35.19 10.93
CA GLY A 176 -7.41 34.52 11.83
C GLY A 176 -7.34 32.98 11.88
N ARG A 177 -7.88 32.23 10.92
CA ARG A 177 -7.48 30.81 10.74
C ARG A 177 -7.18 30.53 9.29
N LYS A 178 -5.94 30.09 9.02
CA LYS A 178 -5.50 29.62 7.70
C LYS A 178 -6.23 28.30 7.41
N VAL A 179 -7.46 28.40 6.90
CA VAL A 179 -8.09 27.28 6.17
C VAL A 179 -7.18 27.05 4.97
N ARG A 180 -6.52 25.89 4.92
CA ARG A 180 -5.82 25.45 3.70
C ARG A 180 -6.91 25.22 2.66
N THR A 181 -7.19 26.24 1.87
CA THR A 181 -7.92 26.09 0.62
C THR A 181 -7.15 25.09 -0.22
N ILE A 182 -7.71 23.90 -0.38
CA ILE A 182 -7.26 22.93 -1.37
C ILE A 182 -7.45 23.64 -2.71
N THR A 183 -6.36 24.09 -3.30
CA THR A 183 -6.38 24.56 -4.69
C THR A 183 -6.90 23.37 -5.51
N PRO A 184 -8.04 23.48 -6.22
CA PRO A 184 -8.48 22.40 -7.08
C PRO A 184 -7.37 22.16 -8.09
N CYS A 185 -6.80 20.94 -8.07
CA CYS A 185 -5.81 20.53 -9.05
C CYS A 185 -6.39 20.79 -10.44
N ASP A 186 -5.57 21.42 -11.29
CA ASP A 186 -5.92 21.72 -12.66
C ASP A 186 -6.16 20.40 -13.41
N MET A 187 -7.42 20.03 -13.63
CA MET A 187 -7.85 18.81 -14.33
C MET A 187 -7.36 18.73 -15.79
N THR A 188 -6.72 19.79 -16.29
CA THR A 188 -6.16 19.84 -17.64
C THR A 188 -4.75 19.27 -17.71
N ALA A 189 -4.05 19.15 -16.58
CA ALA A 189 -2.80 18.41 -16.48
C ALA A 189 -3.09 16.94 -16.13
N VAL A 190 -3.53 16.19 -17.14
CA VAL A 190 -3.55 14.72 -17.06
C VAL A 190 -2.09 14.28 -17.05
N ASP A 191 -1.62 13.72 -15.94
CA ASP A 191 -0.32 13.05 -15.87
C ASP A 191 -0.21 12.10 -17.07
N GLU A 192 0.77 12.30 -17.95
CA GLU A 192 1.02 11.41 -19.10
C GLU A 192 1.30 9.96 -18.65
N THR A 193 1.54 9.75 -17.36
CA THR A 193 1.73 8.44 -16.72
C THR A 193 0.46 7.84 -16.12
N SER A 194 -0.69 8.51 -16.15
CA SER A 194 -1.97 7.89 -15.78
C SER A 194 -2.42 6.96 -16.91
N MET A 195 -1.78 5.80 -17.01
CA MET A 195 -2.16 4.75 -17.93
C MET A 195 -3.62 4.38 -17.66
N TYR A 196 -4.45 4.50 -18.69
CA TYR A 196 -5.87 4.17 -18.60
C TYR A 196 -5.96 2.66 -18.40
N VAL A 197 -6.31 2.22 -17.20
CA VAL A 197 -6.54 0.79 -16.92
C VAL A 197 -7.89 0.40 -17.50
N SER A 198 -7.95 -0.72 -18.23
CA SER A 198 -9.20 -1.18 -18.82
C SER A 198 -10.17 -1.57 -17.72
N LYS A 199 -11.38 -0.97 -17.73
CA LYS A 199 -12.45 -1.31 -16.77
C LYS A 199 -12.89 -2.77 -16.88
N ARG A 200 -12.55 -3.44 -17.98
CA ARG A 200 -12.89 -4.84 -18.24
C ARG A 200 -11.88 -5.77 -17.56
N CYS A 201 -10.60 -5.70 -17.93
CA CYS A 201 -9.61 -6.68 -17.49
C CYS A 201 -8.54 -6.14 -16.52
N GLY A 202 -8.57 -4.87 -16.14
CA GLY A 202 -7.55 -4.32 -15.24
C GLY A 202 -6.16 -4.24 -15.86
N CYS A 203 -6.03 -4.52 -17.16
CA CYS A 203 -4.78 -4.41 -17.89
C CYS A 203 -4.55 -2.98 -18.34
N ASP A 204 -3.28 -2.56 -18.36
CA ASP A 204 -2.89 -1.25 -18.88
C ASP A 204 -3.32 -1.14 -20.36
N ILE A 205 -4.24 -0.21 -20.65
CA ILE A 205 -4.61 0.15 -22.02
C ILE A 205 -3.53 1.08 -22.54
N GLY A 206 -2.37 0.50 -22.86
CA GLY A 206 -1.47 1.14 -23.82
C GLY A 206 -2.17 1.25 -25.19
N ALA A 207 -1.64 2.09 -26.09
CA ALA A 207 -2.16 2.27 -27.45
C ALA A 207 -2.23 0.98 -28.29
N GLU A 208 -1.59 -0.10 -27.84
CA GLU A 208 -1.57 -1.42 -28.49
C GLU A 208 -2.43 -2.48 -27.78
N HIS A 209 -3.23 -2.12 -26.77
CA HIS A 209 -4.08 -3.09 -26.08
C HIS A 209 -5.27 -3.53 -26.95
N ASN A 210 -5.31 -4.81 -27.30
CA ASN A 210 -6.42 -5.40 -28.07
C ASN A 210 -7.23 -6.36 -27.19
N GLU A 211 -8.48 -5.98 -26.92
CA GLU A 211 -9.42 -6.71 -26.06
C GLU A 211 -9.63 -8.18 -26.51
N ASN A 212 -9.53 -8.45 -27.82
CA ASN A 212 -9.72 -9.79 -28.38
C ASN A 212 -8.48 -10.69 -28.24
N SER A 213 -7.33 -10.12 -27.90
CA SER A 213 -6.06 -10.83 -27.71
C SER A 213 -5.66 -10.97 -26.24
N CYS A 214 -6.20 -10.11 -25.38
CA CYS A 214 -5.90 -10.15 -23.95
C CYS A 214 -6.57 -11.36 -23.30
N PRO A 215 -5.81 -12.27 -22.65
CA PRO A 215 -6.37 -13.48 -22.04
C PRO A 215 -7.37 -13.15 -20.93
N VAL A 216 -7.16 -12.06 -20.19
CA VAL A 216 -8.07 -11.61 -19.13
C VAL A 216 -9.38 -11.08 -19.72
N CYS A 217 -9.31 -10.23 -20.76
CA CYS A 217 -10.51 -9.71 -21.42
C CYS A 217 -11.31 -10.79 -22.18
N ARG A 218 -10.68 -11.89 -22.64
CA ARG A 218 -11.37 -13.04 -23.25
C ARG A 218 -12.06 -13.97 -22.25
N CYS A 219 -11.61 -13.97 -20.99
CA CYS A 219 -12.18 -14.80 -19.94
C CYS A 219 -13.40 -14.16 -19.26
N ILE A 220 -13.70 -12.89 -19.55
CA ILE A 220 -14.88 -12.20 -19.04
C ILE A 220 -16.05 -12.56 -19.95
N ASP A 221 -16.83 -13.55 -19.54
CA ASP A 221 -18.04 -13.97 -20.24
C ASP A 221 -19.13 -12.90 -20.07
N LEU A 222 -19.40 -12.15 -21.14
CA LEU A 222 -20.46 -11.13 -21.17
C LEU A 222 -21.86 -11.74 -21.29
N SER A 223 -21.99 -13.08 -21.39
CA SER A 223 -23.30 -13.73 -21.42
C SER A 223 -24.02 -13.74 -20.06
N ASP A 224 -23.30 -13.46 -18.97
CA ASP A 224 -23.85 -13.37 -17.60
C ASP A 224 -24.12 -11.92 -17.15
N ALA A 225 -23.82 -10.94 -18.01
CA ALA A 225 -24.17 -9.54 -17.75
C ALA A 225 -25.67 -9.33 -18.06
N PRO A 226 -26.49 -8.89 -17.10
CA PRO A 226 -27.88 -8.57 -17.38
C PRO A 226 -27.90 -7.43 -18.39
N LEU A 227 -28.43 -7.69 -19.59
CA LEU A 227 -28.75 -6.66 -20.56
C LEU A 227 -29.81 -5.75 -19.92
N LEU A 228 -29.35 -4.65 -19.34
CA LEU A 228 -30.21 -3.54 -18.97
C LEU A 228 -30.73 -2.94 -20.29
N ASN A 229 -31.98 -3.30 -20.63
CA ASN A 229 -32.79 -2.58 -21.63
C ASN A 229 -33.15 -1.19 -21.11
#